data_AF-Q04306-F1
#
_entry.id   AF-Q04306-F1
#
_cell.length_a   1.000
_cell.length_b   1.000
_cell.length_c   1.000
_cell.angle_alpha   90.00
_cell.angle_beta   90.00
_cell.angle_gamma   90.00
#
_symmetry.space_group_name_H-M   'P 1'
#
loop_
_entity.id
_entity.type
_entity.pdbx_description
1 polymer ?
#
loop_
_entity_poly.entity_id
_entity_poly.type
_entity_poly.pdbx_seq_one_letter_code
_entity_poly.pdbx_strand_id
1 'polypeptide(L)'
;MIYNNIDTDLISLGKAKKFTEEEEKWITPIYYEGESLDFTLKNKYVKINKIEENSYGKKFVTIKSKEYSKIIESISEKLGTVSPISSDGSFRAFINNKTKINEKNLDDVSFNACVSLVFPTIYKDTEKKTLQIYIKDLVVVEIIKDELEIELDKLSLAM
;
A
#
# COMPACT_ATOMS: atom_id res chain seq x y z
N MET A 1 13.57 6.69 -3.11
CA MET A 1 14.76 6.64 -2.21
C MET A 1 14.46 5.66 -1.09
N ILE A 2 15.45 5.00 -0.49
CA ILE A 2 15.24 4.02 0.59
C ILE A 2 15.39 4.74 1.92
N TYR A 3 14.33 4.76 2.73
CA TYR A 3 14.27 5.53 3.97
C TYR A 3 13.88 4.60 5.12
N ASN A 4 14.66 4.61 6.21
CA ASN A 4 14.24 3.94 7.44
C ASN A 4 13.31 4.81 8.28
N ASN A 5 13.41 6.14 8.12
CA ASN A 5 12.59 7.17 8.74
C ASN A 5 12.27 8.25 7.69
N ILE A 6 11.16 8.95 7.87
CA ILE A 6 10.78 10.10 7.04
C ILE A 6 10.89 11.38 7.87
N ASP A 7 11.54 12.42 7.34
CA ASP A 7 11.49 13.76 7.93
C ASP A 7 10.24 14.47 7.41
N THR A 8 9.21 14.57 8.25
CA THR A 8 7.92 15.10 7.85
C THR A 8 7.96 16.60 7.54
N ASP A 9 9.01 17.32 7.95
CA ASP A 9 9.15 18.76 7.66
C ASP A 9 9.58 19.03 6.21
N LEU A 10 10.13 18.03 5.53
CA LEU A 10 10.48 18.09 4.11
C LEU A 10 9.29 17.80 3.18
N ILE A 11 8.14 17.44 3.76
CA ILE A 11 6.90 17.19 3.02
C ILE A 11 6.26 18.53 2.63
N SER A 12 5.93 18.67 1.36
CA SER A 12 5.25 19.85 0.82
C SER A 12 4.06 19.47 -0.06
N LEU A 13 3.12 20.40 -0.22
CA LEU A 13 1.91 20.21 -1.02
C LEU A 13 1.97 21.02 -2.31
N GLY A 14 1.54 20.40 -3.39
CA GLY A 14 1.33 21.05 -4.67
C GLY A 14 0.06 21.89 -4.72
N LYS A 15 -0.22 22.42 -5.92
CA LYS A 15 -1.51 23.09 -6.19
C LYS A 15 -2.64 22.06 -6.19
N ALA A 16 -3.69 22.33 -5.41
CA ALA A 16 -4.90 21.53 -5.43
C ALA A 16 -5.60 21.64 -6.80
N LYS A 17 -6.08 20.51 -7.31
CA LYS A 17 -6.81 20.43 -8.57
C LYS A 17 -8.16 19.75 -8.34
N LYS A 18 -9.24 20.45 -8.67
CA LYS A 18 -10.59 19.87 -8.69
C LYS A 18 -10.74 18.90 -9.86
N PHE A 19 -11.62 17.91 -9.72
CA PHE A 19 -11.93 16.99 -10.81
C PHE A 19 -12.76 17.66 -11.91
N THR A 20 -13.72 18.49 -11.50
CA THR A 20 -14.53 19.36 -12.36
C THR A 20 -14.70 20.72 -11.67
N GLU A 21 -15.14 21.75 -12.40
CA GLU A 21 -15.33 23.09 -11.82
C GLU A 21 -16.46 23.11 -10.78
N GLU A 22 -17.49 22.29 -11.02
CA GLU A 22 -18.71 22.17 -10.21
C GLU A 22 -18.52 21.28 -8.97
N GLU A 23 -17.56 20.36 -8.98
CA GLU A 23 -17.32 19.47 -7.83
C GLU A 23 -16.56 20.17 -6.69
N GLU A 24 -16.92 19.78 -5.47
CA GLU A 24 -16.15 20.11 -4.25
C GLU A 24 -15.02 19.12 -3.99
N LYS A 25 -14.84 18.10 -4.84
CA LYS A 25 -13.77 17.11 -4.70
C LYS A 25 -12.49 17.63 -5.35
N TRP A 26 -11.36 17.44 -4.67
CA TRP A 26 -10.06 17.77 -5.24
C TRP A 26 -8.97 16.81 -4.83
N ILE A 27 -7.88 16.83 -5.60
CA ILE A 27 -6.63 16.16 -5.30
C ILE A 27 -5.52 17.18 -5.13
N THR A 28 -4.64 16.93 -4.16
CA THR A 28 -3.46 17.76 -3.92
C THR A 28 -2.22 16.89 -4.01
N PRO A 29 -1.29 17.14 -4.96
CA PRO A 29 -0.04 16.41 -5.03
C PRO A 29 0.79 16.57 -3.76
N ILE A 30 1.49 15.52 -3.36
CA ILE A 30 2.41 15.52 -2.22
C ILE A 30 3.82 15.36 -2.77
N TYR A 31 4.73 16.17 -2.24
CA TYR A 31 6.15 16.15 -2.58
C TYR A 31 7.01 15.95 -1.33
N TYR A 32 8.20 15.41 -1.55
CA TYR A 32 9.27 15.32 -0.56
C TYR A 32 10.53 15.90 -1.19
N GLU A 33 11.07 16.98 -0.63
CA GLU A 33 12.21 17.71 -1.22
C GLU A 33 11.99 18.11 -2.70
N GLY A 34 10.75 18.42 -3.08
CA GLY A 34 10.37 18.79 -4.45
C GLY A 34 10.15 17.61 -5.41
N GLU A 35 10.41 16.37 -5.00
CA GLU A 35 10.17 15.17 -5.78
C GLU A 35 8.94 14.38 -5.30
N SER A 36 8.55 13.33 -6.01
CA SER A 36 7.49 12.42 -5.55
C SER A 36 7.86 11.79 -4.22
N LEU A 37 6.90 11.79 -3.28
CA LEU A 37 7.07 11.17 -1.98
C LEU A 37 7.05 9.64 -2.09
N ASP A 38 8.21 9.09 -2.44
CA ASP A 38 8.48 7.66 -2.55
C ASP A 38 9.14 7.15 -1.27
N PHE A 39 8.59 6.09 -0.71
CA PHE A 39 9.03 5.55 0.57
C PHE A 39 9.23 4.05 0.51
N THR A 40 10.33 3.55 1.06
CA THR A 40 10.63 2.11 1.09
C THR A 40 11.42 1.78 2.34
N LEU A 41 10.92 0.86 3.15
CA LEU A 41 11.70 0.32 4.27
C LEU A 41 12.77 -0.63 3.76
N LYS A 42 14.00 -0.44 4.23
CA LYS A 42 15.11 -1.34 3.89
C LYS A 42 14.92 -2.70 4.56
N ASN A 43 15.09 -3.78 3.81
CA ASN A 43 15.16 -5.17 4.32
C ASN A 43 13.95 -5.62 5.15
N LYS A 44 12.74 -5.15 4.82
CA LYS A 44 11.50 -5.58 5.48
C LYS A 44 10.59 -6.26 4.47
N TYR A 45 10.27 -7.51 4.76
CA TYR A 45 9.30 -8.29 4.02
C TYR A 45 7.96 -8.21 4.71
N VAL A 46 6.89 -8.12 3.93
CA VAL A 46 5.51 -8.22 4.42
C VAL A 46 4.89 -9.47 3.80
N LYS A 47 4.11 -10.20 4.61
CA LYS A 47 3.23 -11.25 4.11
C LYS A 47 2.01 -10.58 3.50
N ILE A 48 1.74 -10.90 2.24
CA ILE A 48 0.54 -10.50 1.51
C ILE A 48 -0.29 -11.77 1.28
N ASN A 49 -1.57 -11.72 1.60
CA ASN A 49 -2.44 -12.90 1.47
C ASN A 49 -2.88 -13.11 0.04
N LYS A 50 -3.14 -12.02 -0.69
CA LYS A 50 -3.51 -12.00 -2.12
C LYS A 50 -3.55 -10.56 -2.64
N ILE A 51 -3.65 -10.40 -3.95
CA ILE A 51 -4.04 -9.12 -4.56
C ILE A 51 -5.57 -9.09 -4.65
N GLU A 52 -6.18 -8.10 -4.01
CA GLU A 52 -7.63 -7.91 -3.98
C GLU A 52 -8.07 -6.90 -5.05
N GLU A 53 -9.32 -6.98 -5.48
CA GLU A 53 -9.94 -6.02 -6.40
C GLU A 53 -11.22 -5.45 -5.77
N ASN A 54 -11.37 -4.13 -5.82
CA ASN A 54 -12.58 -3.47 -5.32
C ASN A 54 -13.69 -3.43 -6.38
N SER A 55 -14.89 -2.95 -6.00
CA SER A 55 -16.05 -2.81 -6.89
C SER A 55 -15.84 -1.90 -8.11
N TYR A 56 -14.74 -1.13 -8.15
CA TYR A 56 -14.38 -0.24 -9.26
C TYR A 56 -13.24 -0.81 -10.12
N GLY A 57 -12.88 -2.08 -9.93
CA GLY A 57 -11.80 -2.73 -10.66
C GLY A 57 -10.40 -2.29 -10.27
N LYS A 58 -10.24 -1.61 -9.11
CA LYS A 58 -8.92 -1.19 -8.63
C LYS A 58 -8.31 -2.29 -7.78
N LYS A 59 -7.13 -2.74 -8.18
CA LYS A 59 -6.32 -3.71 -7.45
C LYS A 59 -5.65 -3.07 -6.23
N PHE A 60 -5.57 -3.80 -5.13
CA PHE A 60 -4.88 -3.39 -3.91
C PHE A 60 -4.37 -4.59 -3.12
N VAL A 61 -3.45 -4.35 -2.19
CA VAL A 61 -3.07 -5.33 -1.17
C VAL A 61 -3.30 -4.73 0.22
N THR A 62 -3.68 -5.57 1.16
CA THR A 62 -3.76 -5.21 2.57
C THR A 62 -2.44 -5.56 3.25
N ILE A 63 -1.76 -4.56 3.79
CA ILE A 63 -0.46 -4.70 4.44
C ILE A 63 -0.63 -4.49 5.94
N LYS A 64 -0.07 -5.41 6.74
CA LYS A 64 -0.01 -5.29 8.20
C LYS A 64 1.44 -5.23 8.65
N SER A 65 1.92 -4.03 8.98
CA SER A 65 3.29 -3.81 9.46
C SER A 65 3.34 -2.61 10.38
N LYS A 66 3.83 -2.81 11.59
CA LYS A 66 3.96 -1.76 12.61
C LYS A 66 4.86 -0.62 12.13
N GLU A 67 5.92 -0.93 11.41
CA GLU A 67 6.85 0.08 10.90
C GLU A 67 6.22 0.95 9.81
N TYR A 68 5.59 0.36 8.79
CA TYR A 68 4.87 1.13 7.79
C TYR A 68 3.75 1.96 8.43
N SER A 69 3.01 1.37 9.38
CA SER A 69 1.91 2.06 10.04
C SER A 69 2.36 3.33 10.75
N LYS A 70 3.48 3.30 11.50
CA LYS A 70 4.02 4.51 12.15
C LYS A 70 4.38 5.62 11.16
N ILE A 71 4.97 5.26 10.02
CA ILE A 71 5.36 6.23 9.00
C ILE A 71 4.13 6.84 8.33
N ILE A 72 3.14 6.01 8.00
CA ILE A 72 1.88 6.45 7.42
C ILE A 72 1.13 7.38 8.39
N GLU A 73 1.06 7.03 9.68
CA GLU A 73 0.50 7.89 10.72
C GLU A 73 1.22 9.24 10.78
N SER A 74 2.55 9.24 10.83
CA SER A 74 3.35 10.47 10.90
C SER A 74 3.10 11.39 9.70
N ILE A 75 3.02 10.81 8.48
CA ILE A 75 2.68 11.55 7.27
C ILE A 75 1.25 12.08 7.35
N SER A 76 0.30 11.23 7.76
CA SER A 76 -1.11 11.58 7.82
C SER A 76 -1.38 12.70 8.81
N GLU A 77 -0.75 12.67 9.98
CA GLU A 77 -0.82 13.73 11.01
C GLU A 77 -0.24 15.04 10.49
N LYS A 78 0.98 15.01 9.91
CA LYS A 78 1.61 16.20 9.31
C LYS A 78 0.72 16.86 8.26
N LEU A 79 0.05 16.05 7.45
CA LEU A 79 -0.79 16.51 6.35
C LEU A 79 -2.24 16.82 6.77
N GLY A 80 -2.61 16.58 8.04
CA GLY A 80 -3.97 16.76 8.54
C GLY A 80 -5.00 15.91 7.79
N THR A 81 -4.64 14.66 7.50
CA THR A 81 -5.49 13.68 6.81
C THR A 81 -5.99 12.62 7.78
N VAL A 82 -7.14 12.02 7.48
CA VAL A 82 -7.63 10.85 8.21
C VAL A 82 -6.63 9.72 8.03
N SER A 83 -6.23 9.09 9.15
CA SER A 83 -5.34 7.93 9.11
C SER A 83 -5.99 6.79 8.31
N PRO A 84 -5.31 6.26 7.29
CA PRO A 84 -5.81 5.14 6.50
C PRO A 84 -5.58 3.78 7.18
N ILE A 85 -5.13 3.78 8.43
CA ILE A 85 -4.80 2.59 9.21
C ILE A 85 -6.03 2.10 9.96
N SER A 86 -6.36 0.82 9.76
CA SER A 86 -7.42 0.12 10.46
C SER A 86 -7.06 -0.12 11.93
N SER A 87 -8.07 -0.39 12.77
CA SER A 87 -7.87 -0.67 14.20
C SER A 87 -6.93 -1.85 14.49
N ASP A 88 -6.81 -2.79 13.56
CA ASP A 88 -5.91 -3.94 13.68
C ASP A 88 -4.47 -3.64 13.21
N GLY A 89 -4.19 -2.39 12.82
CA GLY A 89 -2.89 -1.92 12.34
C GLY A 89 -2.60 -2.17 10.86
N SER A 90 -3.59 -2.64 10.09
CA SER A 90 -3.46 -2.85 8.64
C SER A 90 -3.86 -1.62 7.82
N PHE A 91 -3.34 -1.50 6.62
CA PHE A 91 -3.73 -0.47 5.65
C PHE A 91 -3.78 -1.04 4.23
N ARG A 92 -4.54 -0.37 3.35
CA ARG A 92 -4.64 -0.76 1.94
C ARG A 92 -3.66 0.07 1.11
N ALA A 93 -2.86 -0.59 0.28
CA ALA A 93 -2.00 0.04 -0.71
C ALA A 93 -2.48 -0.35 -2.12
N PHE A 94 -2.82 0.65 -2.94
CA PHE A 94 -3.35 0.42 -4.28
C PHE A 94 -2.25 0.09 -5.29
N ILE A 95 -2.55 -0.84 -6.20
CA ILE A 95 -1.71 -1.18 -7.35
C ILE A 95 -2.25 -0.41 -8.56
N ASN A 96 -1.35 0.20 -9.33
CA ASN A 96 -1.71 0.91 -10.56
C ASN A 96 -0.80 0.49 -11.72
N ASN A 97 -1.00 1.10 -12.88
CA ASN A 97 -0.22 0.80 -14.10
C ASN A 97 1.27 1.17 -14.01
N LYS A 98 1.68 1.96 -13.01
CA LYS A 98 3.09 2.31 -12.77
C LYS A 98 3.75 1.39 -11.73
N THR A 99 2.97 0.55 -11.04
CA THR A 99 3.49 -0.40 -10.06
C THR A 99 4.34 -1.46 -10.76
N LYS A 100 5.58 -1.64 -10.32
CA LYS A 100 6.46 -2.70 -10.82
C LYS A 100 6.30 -3.95 -9.97
N ILE A 101 6.00 -5.07 -10.61
CA ILE A 101 5.86 -6.38 -9.98
C ILE A 101 6.81 -7.35 -10.70
N ASN A 102 7.66 -8.06 -9.95
CA ASN A 102 8.64 -8.98 -10.53
C ASN A 102 8.05 -10.36 -10.90
N GLU A 103 6.89 -10.71 -10.36
CA GLU A 103 6.20 -11.98 -10.59
C GLU A 103 4.81 -11.81 -11.22
N LYS A 104 4.31 -12.88 -11.84
CA LYS A 104 2.97 -12.93 -12.45
C LYS A 104 2.05 -13.86 -11.65
N ASN A 105 0.73 -13.75 -11.89
CA ASN A 105 -0.31 -14.62 -11.32
C ASN A 105 -0.36 -14.61 -9.78
N LEU A 106 -0.36 -13.41 -9.19
CA LEU A 106 -0.37 -13.20 -7.74
C LEU A 106 -1.78 -12.97 -7.15
N ASP A 107 -2.82 -13.03 -7.99
CA ASP A 107 -4.17 -12.58 -7.61
C ASP A 107 -4.82 -13.44 -6.51
N ASP A 108 -4.49 -14.74 -6.44
CA ASP A 108 -5.10 -15.69 -5.46
C ASP A 108 -4.06 -16.46 -4.62
N VAL A 109 -2.82 -15.97 -4.56
CA VAL A 109 -1.76 -16.62 -3.79
C VAL A 109 -1.25 -15.74 -2.66
N SER A 110 -0.88 -16.37 -1.54
CA SER A 110 -0.16 -15.69 -0.48
C SER A 110 1.34 -15.68 -0.79
N PHE A 111 2.02 -14.59 -0.46
CA PHE A 111 3.44 -14.44 -0.74
C PHE A 111 4.12 -13.45 0.23
N ASN A 112 5.42 -13.63 0.40
CA ASN A 112 6.29 -12.68 1.08
C ASN A 112 6.88 -11.72 0.04
N ALA A 113 6.80 -10.41 0.28
CA ALA A 113 7.35 -9.40 -0.62
C ALA A 113 8.01 -8.22 0.10
N CYS A 114 9.03 -7.64 -0.53
CA CYS A 114 9.46 -6.27 -0.25
C CYS A 114 8.54 -5.29 -0.96
N VAL A 115 8.02 -4.30 -0.23
CA VAL A 115 7.07 -3.32 -0.79
C VAL A 115 7.63 -1.90 -0.70
N SER A 116 7.70 -1.22 -1.83
CA SER A 116 7.92 0.22 -1.89
C SER A 116 6.57 0.92 -2.01
N LEU A 117 6.31 1.91 -1.17
CA LEU A 117 5.11 2.75 -1.20
C LEU A 117 5.40 4.09 -1.87
N VAL A 118 4.36 4.70 -2.41
CA VAL A 118 4.36 6.10 -2.84
C VAL A 118 3.08 6.76 -2.35
N PHE A 119 3.22 8.01 -1.92
CA PHE A 119 2.13 8.84 -1.41
C PHE A 119 1.92 10.01 -2.37
N PRO A 120 1.28 9.80 -3.54
CA PRO A 120 1.30 10.79 -4.61
C PRO A 120 0.38 11.97 -4.34
N THR A 121 -0.74 11.76 -3.64
CA THR A 121 -1.78 12.77 -3.48
C THR A 121 -2.55 12.63 -2.17
N ILE A 122 -3.09 13.75 -1.69
CA ILE A 122 -4.23 13.81 -0.78
C ILE A 122 -5.49 13.93 -1.62
N TYR A 123 -6.49 13.11 -1.35
CA TYR A 123 -7.84 13.30 -1.87
C TYR A 123 -8.69 14.01 -0.80
N LYS A 124 -9.43 15.04 -1.19
CA LYS A 124 -10.43 15.66 -0.33
C LYS A 124 -11.81 15.55 -0.97
N ASP A 125 -12.75 15.05 -0.18
CA ASP A 125 -14.18 15.18 -0.45
C ASP A 125 -14.81 16.25 0.46
N THR A 126 -16.14 16.31 0.46
CA THR A 126 -16.93 17.27 1.23
C THR A 126 -16.70 17.15 2.74
N GLU A 127 -16.32 15.98 3.24
CA GLU A 127 -16.27 15.66 4.66
C GLU A 127 -14.85 15.47 5.19
N LYS A 128 -13.95 14.90 4.39
CA LYS A 128 -12.65 14.44 4.86
C LYS A 128 -11.53 14.58 3.83
N LYS A 129 -10.31 14.62 4.36
CA LYS A 129 -9.05 14.47 3.61
C LYS A 129 -8.50 13.07 3.84
N THR A 130 -8.19 12.34 2.78
CA THR A 130 -7.60 11.00 2.86
C THR A 130 -6.26 10.97 2.12
N LEU A 131 -5.27 10.37 2.76
CA LEU A 131 -3.98 10.09 2.16
C LEU A 131 -4.13 8.92 1.18
N GLN A 132 -3.71 9.10 -0.07
CA GLN A 132 -3.71 8.01 -1.04
C GLN A 132 -2.38 7.26 -0.96
N ILE A 133 -2.44 5.94 -0.80
CA ILE A 133 -1.27 5.06 -0.67
C ILE A 133 -1.24 4.12 -1.86
N TYR A 134 -0.12 4.13 -2.59
CA TYR A 134 0.09 3.25 -3.73
C TYR A 134 1.35 2.42 -3.55
N ILE A 135 1.37 1.25 -4.17
CA ILE A 135 2.58 0.46 -4.34
C ILE A 135 3.35 1.01 -5.53
N LYS A 136 4.61 1.36 -5.30
CA LYS A 136 5.56 1.68 -6.36
C LYS A 136 6.22 0.42 -6.91
N ASP A 137 6.80 -0.39 -6.02
CA ASP A 137 7.47 -1.64 -6.36
C ASP A 137 7.00 -2.73 -5.40
N LEU A 138 6.74 -3.92 -5.94
CA LEU A 138 6.41 -5.12 -5.19
C LEU A 138 7.34 -6.23 -5.68
N VAL A 139 8.33 -6.55 -4.85
CA VAL A 139 9.32 -7.58 -5.14
C VAL A 139 8.96 -8.81 -4.32
N VAL A 140 8.31 -9.76 -4.97
CA VAL A 140 7.99 -11.08 -4.44
C VAL A 140 9.29 -11.84 -4.20
N VAL A 141 9.41 -12.37 -2.99
CA VAL A 141 10.57 -13.15 -2.53
C VAL A 141 10.23 -14.63 -2.47
N GLU A 142 9.01 -14.95 -2.05
CA GLU A 142 8.55 -16.31 -1.85
C GLU A 142 7.04 -16.37 -2.03
N ILE A 143 6.56 -17.27 -2.89
CA ILE A 143 5.14 -17.62 -2.99
C ILE A 143 4.88 -18.73 -1.98
N ILE A 144 3.94 -18.50 -1.06
CA ILE A 144 3.53 -19.46 -0.05
C ILE A 144 2.53 -20.40 -0.70
N LYS A 145 2.98 -21.63 -0.97
CA LYS A 145 2.11 -22.71 -1.40
C LYS A 145 1.55 -23.39 -0.16
N ASP A 146 0.28 -23.16 0.14
CA ASP A 146 -0.45 -23.95 1.12
C ASP A 146 -0.81 -25.31 0.49
N GLU A 147 0.18 -26.20 0.36
CA GLU A 147 -0.07 -27.62 0.10
C GLU A 147 -0.53 -28.27 1.41
N LEU A 148 -1.78 -28.04 1.77
CA LEU A 148 -2.49 -28.81 2.79
C LEU A 148 -3.52 -29.73 2.13
N GLU A 149 -3.04 -30.61 1.25
CA GLU A 149 -3.72 -31.87 0.97
C GLU A 149 -3.01 -32.96 1.78
N ILE A 150 -3.58 -33.31 2.92
CA ILE A 150 -3.42 -34.68 3.38
C ILE A 150 -4.16 -35.51 2.34
N GLU A 151 -3.42 -36.18 1.44
CA GLU A 151 -3.98 -37.26 0.64
C GLU A 151 -4.51 -38.31 1.64
N LEU A 152 -5.82 -38.27 1.93
CA LEU A 152 -6.48 -39.19 2.87
C LEU A 152 -6.21 -40.65 2.47
N ASP A 153 -6.03 -40.88 1.18
CA ASP A 153 -5.67 -42.13 0.53
C ASP A 153 -4.29 -42.64 0.98
N LYS A 154 -3.30 -41.77 1.21
CA LYS A 154 -1.99 -42.14 1.77
C LYS A 154 -2.01 -42.37 3.27
N LEU A 155 -3.01 -41.85 3.98
CA LEU A 155 -3.18 -42.08 5.42
C LEU A 155 -3.54 -43.55 5.71
N SER A 156 -4.21 -44.22 4.75
CA SER A 156 -4.51 -45.65 4.81
C SER A 156 -3.28 -46.56 4.69
N LEU A 157 -2.15 -46.03 4.18
CA LEU A 157 -0.87 -46.76 4.05
C LEU A 157 0.03 -46.62 5.30
N ALA A 158 -0.29 -45.69 6.20
CA ALA A 158 0.46 -45.41 7.42
C ALA A 158 -0.20 -46.01 8.68
N MET A 159 -1.37 -46.66 8.54
CA MET A 159 -2.04 -47.48 9.56
C MET A 159 -1.84 -48.96 9.27
#